data_AF-A0A836HTF8-F1
#
_entry.id   AF-A0A836HTF8-F1
#
_cell.length_a   1.000
_cell.length_b   1.000
_cell.length_c   1.000
_cell.angle_alpha   90.00
_cell.angle_beta   90.00
_cell.angle_gamma   90.00
#
_symmetry.space_group_name_H-M   'P 1'
#
loop_
_entity.id
_entity.type
_entity.pdbx_description
1 polymer ?
#
loop_
_entity_poly.entity_id
_entity_poly.type
_entity_poly.pdbx_seq_one_letter_code
_entity_poly.pdbx_strand_id
1 'polypeptide(L)'
;MRARLSFLGKQGVRSSSATRWHATYGATALSHKDMLTKFGGLSVSDGLTLLERTEAYIAKWRLNKWEFRVPPLLSPAEREKVMLQQDVLKSLCLSWAEERRNVLCDLQKVAALTGISSESVREKNRAWLQEEASKLRWKGEVNKAKELRDAFLRLEVYGSRDHRLLERLCCIYSMGMQGTFEEAFSNIIVQDPLTGRFSVDESNPFVELQAYIVTRYPQIDIIHDFLGLNMISGYRSSLSRFFTECLAEKNGIENPTSNGRVLLHVGASRETLFDFGDSKNHIAHDDSVYGLPDFMYVRGNDIFLITIAADNHWLRKRQVPHAKQLEGIARRGSLVLGIPFDKVRIRNLLLPPNYVDSSSLRRLTETVLEMSHSSVKKVAPWFSLYEKELDSQDVDYCELEKTVNEEEWLTL
;
A
#
# COMPACT_ATOMS: atom_id res chain seq x y z
N MET A 1 -6.89 -1.09 71.76
CA MET A 1 -7.47 -1.11 70.39
C MET A 1 -6.45 -0.54 69.42
N ARG A 2 -6.12 -1.30 68.37
CA ARG A 2 -5.08 -1.01 67.37
C ARG A 2 -5.55 0.07 66.40
N ALA A 3 -4.82 1.17 66.30
CA ALA A 3 -4.90 2.08 65.16
C ALA A 3 -3.92 1.59 64.08
N ARG A 4 -4.45 1.02 63.00
CA ARG A 4 -3.70 0.79 61.74
C ARG A 4 -3.72 2.09 60.95
N LEU A 5 -2.61 2.82 60.93
CA LEU A 5 -2.34 3.84 59.92
C LEU A 5 -1.67 3.14 58.73
N SER A 6 -2.45 2.92 57.67
CA SER A 6 -1.97 2.41 56.39
C SER A 6 -1.17 3.50 55.67
N PHE A 7 0.16 3.42 55.75
CA PHE A 7 1.05 4.08 54.81
C PHE A 7 1.02 3.32 53.47
N LEU A 8 -0.01 3.57 52.66
CA LEU A 8 0.05 3.32 51.23
C LEU A 8 0.73 4.51 50.57
N GLY A 9 2.05 4.57 50.70
CA GLY A 9 2.88 5.42 49.86
C GLY A 9 2.71 4.93 48.43
N LYS A 10 1.88 5.64 47.63
CA LYS A 10 1.94 5.55 46.17
C LYS A 10 3.37 5.90 45.77
N GLN A 11 4.19 4.89 45.48
CA GLN A 11 5.37 5.07 44.66
C GLN A 11 4.86 5.47 43.27
N GLY A 12 4.65 6.77 43.09
CA GLY A 12 4.64 7.36 41.77
C GLY A 12 6.03 7.10 41.20
N VAL A 13 6.13 6.13 40.29
CA VAL A 13 7.25 6.07 39.36
C VAL A 13 7.17 7.37 38.57
N ARG A 14 7.85 8.41 39.05
CA ARG A 14 8.27 9.51 38.20
C ARG A 14 9.16 8.84 37.16
N SER A 15 8.61 8.56 35.99
CA SER A 15 9.41 8.30 34.80
C SER A 15 10.15 9.60 34.50
N SER A 16 11.28 9.81 35.15
CA SER A 16 12.37 10.57 34.54
C SER A 16 12.73 9.75 33.31
N SER A 17 12.10 10.10 32.20
CA SER A 17 12.13 9.38 30.95
C SER A 17 13.56 9.36 30.43
N ALA A 18 14.26 8.26 30.69
CA ALA A 18 15.19 7.77 29.70
C ALA A 18 14.32 7.41 28.48
N THR A 19 14.09 8.39 27.60
CA THR A 19 13.44 8.24 26.30
C THR A 19 14.28 7.29 25.49
N ARG A 20 14.00 6.00 25.67
CA ARG A 20 14.56 4.95 24.84
C ARG A 20 13.68 4.93 23.61
N TRP A 21 14.32 5.24 22.49
CA TRP A 21 13.95 5.13 21.08
C TRP A 21 13.26 3.81 20.64
N HIS A 22 12.51 3.13 21.49
CA HIS A 22 12.07 1.73 21.40
C HIS A 22 10.65 1.61 21.96
N ALA A 23 10.01 0.46 21.75
CA ALA A 23 8.72 0.15 22.35
C ALA A 23 8.77 0.25 23.88
N THR A 24 7.87 1.06 24.45
CA THR A 24 7.73 1.27 25.90
C THR A 24 6.45 0.61 26.43
N TYR A 25 6.34 0.50 27.75
CA TYR A 25 5.10 0.05 28.39
C TYR A 25 3.97 1.05 28.11
N GLY A 26 2.94 0.61 27.39
CA GLY A 26 1.84 1.46 26.92
C GLY A 26 1.92 1.86 25.43
N ALA A 27 3.01 1.52 24.72
CA ALA A 27 3.05 1.67 23.28
C ALA A 27 1.98 0.78 22.62
N THR A 28 1.27 1.34 21.65
CA THR A 28 0.21 0.64 20.90
C THR A 28 0.35 0.95 19.42
N ALA A 29 -0.04 -0.01 18.58
CA ALA A 29 -0.20 0.25 17.16
C ALA A 29 -1.37 1.24 16.95
N LEU A 30 -1.17 2.20 16.06
CA LEU A 30 -2.12 3.26 15.76
C LEU A 30 -3.03 2.84 14.61
N SER A 31 -4.33 3.10 14.75
CA SER A 31 -5.25 3.02 13.62
C SER A 31 -5.09 4.24 12.70
N HIS A 32 -5.65 4.19 11.48
CA HIS A 32 -5.67 5.35 10.59
C HIS A 32 -6.32 6.59 11.25
N LYS A 33 -7.37 6.39 12.07
CA LYS A 33 -8.01 7.48 12.80
C LYS A 33 -7.07 8.10 13.85
N ASP A 34 -6.27 7.28 14.51
CA ASP A 34 -5.29 7.77 15.49
C ASP A 34 -4.15 8.52 14.80
N MET A 35 -3.73 8.05 13.61
CA MET A 35 -2.77 8.76 12.75
C MET A 35 -3.27 10.14 12.34
N LEU A 36 -4.53 10.25 11.89
CA LEU A 36 -5.17 11.53 11.56
C LEU A 36 -5.24 12.45 12.78
N THR A 37 -5.65 11.93 13.94
CA THR A 37 -5.74 12.70 15.18
C THR A 37 -4.38 13.23 15.62
N LYS A 38 -3.33 12.42 15.46
CA LYS A 38 -1.98 12.73 15.91
C LYS A 38 -1.24 13.69 14.97
N PHE A 39 -1.41 13.55 13.65
CA PHE A 39 -0.57 14.24 12.64
C PHE A 39 -1.34 15.21 11.73
N GLY A 40 -2.67 15.15 11.66
CA GLY A 40 -3.50 15.87 10.67
C GLY A 40 -3.64 17.39 10.85
N GLY A 41 -2.89 18.01 11.77
CA GLY A 41 -2.94 19.45 12.05
C GLY A 41 -1.62 20.19 11.90
N LEU A 42 -0.56 19.52 11.44
CA LEU A 42 0.78 20.11 11.33
C LEU A 42 1.00 20.76 9.96
N SER A 43 1.80 21.83 9.91
CA SER A 43 2.10 22.53 8.66
C SER A 43 2.91 21.65 7.71
N VAL A 44 2.53 21.67 6.44
CA VAL A 44 3.00 20.73 5.43
C VAL A 44 4.06 21.38 4.53
N SER A 45 5.23 20.75 4.42
CA SER A 45 6.38 21.17 3.60
C SER A 45 6.44 20.40 2.26
N ASP A 46 7.49 20.58 1.47
CA ASP A 46 7.72 19.76 0.25
C ASP A 46 7.90 18.26 0.59
N GLY A 47 6.91 17.46 0.20
CA GLY A 47 6.83 16.04 0.55
C GLY A 47 7.94 15.18 -0.04
N LEU A 48 8.43 15.48 -1.24
CA LEU A 48 9.51 14.69 -1.87
C LEU A 48 10.84 14.90 -1.13
N THR A 49 11.14 16.14 -0.75
CA THR A 49 12.35 16.47 0.01
C THR A 49 12.29 15.87 1.43
N LEU A 50 11.11 15.91 2.07
CA LEU A 50 10.90 15.24 3.36
C LEU A 50 11.08 13.71 3.27
N LEU A 51 10.57 13.09 2.21
CA LEU A 51 10.72 11.65 1.95
C LEU A 51 12.20 11.28 1.80
N GLU A 52 12.93 11.97 0.92
CA GLU A 52 14.35 11.70 0.68
C GLU A 52 15.22 11.93 1.94
N ARG A 53 14.86 12.92 2.76
CA ARG A 53 15.53 13.19 4.05
C ARG A 53 15.24 12.07 5.04
N THR A 54 13.99 11.65 5.19
CA THR A 54 13.60 10.56 6.09
C THR A 54 14.27 9.25 5.70
N GLU A 55 14.26 8.91 4.41
CA GLU A 55 14.96 7.73 3.88
C GLU A 55 16.47 7.79 4.07
N ALA A 56 17.07 8.99 4.05
CA ALA A 56 18.51 9.14 4.30
C ALA A 56 18.87 8.81 5.76
N TYR A 57 17.95 9.03 6.70
CA TYR A 57 18.12 8.60 8.09
C TYR A 57 18.05 7.09 8.19
N ILE A 58 17.02 6.48 7.59
CA ILE A 58 16.84 5.02 7.59
C ILE A 58 18.05 4.31 6.95
N ALA A 59 18.56 4.82 5.83
CA ALA A 59 19.72 4.25 5.15
C ALA A 59 21.01 4.25 6.00
N LYS A 60 21.10 5.14 7.01
CA LYS A 60 22.23 5.21 7.95
C LYS A 60 22.03 4.33 9.19
N TRP A 61 20.85 3.73 9.37
CA TRP A 61 20.59 2.87 10.51
C TRP A 61 21.35 1.55 10.39
N ARG A 62 21.85 1.08 11.53
CA ARG A 62 22.32 -0.29 11.68
C ARG A 62 21.13 -1.22 11.92
N LEU A 63 21.31 -2.51 11.70
CA LEU A 63 20.23 -3.51 11.85
C LEU A 63 19.60 -3.52 13.25
N ASN A 64 20.38 -3.21 14.29
CA ASN A 64 19.89 -3.14 15.67
C ASN A 64 18.87 -2.01 15.90
N LYS A 65 18.79 -0.99 15.05
CA LYS A 65 17.76 0.07 15.14
C LYS A 65 16.35 -0.45 14.85
N TRP A 66 16.23 -1.62 14.23
CA TRP A 66 14.96 -2.30 14.01
C TRP A 66 14.57 -3.17 15.21
N GLU A 67 15.45 -3.37 16.20
CA GLU A 67 15.12 -4.18 17.37
C GLU A 67 14.25 -3.39 18.36
N PHE A 68 13.51 -4.13 19.20
CA PHE A 68 12.62 -3.60 20.24
C PHE A 68 11.63 -2.54 19.74
N ARG A 69 11.00 -2.77 18.60
CA ARG A 69 9.96 -1.91 18.03
C ARG A 69 8.55 -2.47 18.18
N VAL A 70 8.43 -3.76 18.48
CA VAL A 70 7.15 -4.43 18.71
C VAL A 70 6.66 -4.15 20.13
N PRO A 71 5.42 -3.67 20.32
CA PRO A 71 4.84 -3.46 21.63
C PRO A 71 4.85 -4.73 22.51
N PRO A 72 5.23 -4.63 23.80
CA PRO A 72 5.43 -5.81 24.64
C PRO A 72 4.13 -6.48 25.13
N LEU A 73 2.99 -5.79 25.06
CA LEU A 73 1.71 -6.23 25.66
C LEU A 73 0.70 -6.80 24.63
N LEU A 74 1.17 -7.21 23.45
CA LEU A 74 0.31 -7.84 22.43
C LEU A 74 0.06 -9.32 22.76
N SER A 75 -1.09 -9.85 22.32
CA SER A 75 -1.32 -11.30 22.36
C SER A 75 -0.31 -12.03 21.46
N PRO A 76 0.02 -13.31 21.71
CA PRO A 76 1.03 -14.02 20.92
C PRO A 76 0.76 -14.02 19.41
N ALA A 77 -0.49 -14.22 18.99
CA ALA A 77 -0.87 -14.24 17.58
C ALA A 77 -0.77 -12.85 16.92
N GLU A 78 -1.18 -11.79 17.63
CA GLU A 78 -1.02 -10.42 17.13
C GLU A 78 0.44 -10.03 17.06
N ARG A 79 1.23 -10.40 18.08
CA ARG A 79 2.66 -10.12 18.14
C ARG A 79 3.39 -10.72 16.94
N GLU A 80 3.09 -11.96 16.56
CA GLU A 80 3.69 -12.62 15.40
C GLU A 80 3.38 -11.88 14.10
N LYS A 81 2.11 -11.46 13.90
CA LYS A 81 1.72 -10.66 12.73
C LYS A 81 2.41 -9.29 12.69
N VAL A 82 2.52 -8.61 13.84
CA VAL A 82 3.24 -7.32 13.91
C VAL A 82 4.73 -7.51 13.65
N MET A 83 5.34 -8.60 14.14
CA MET A 83 6.73 -8.95 13.84
C MET A 83 6.93 -9.19 12.34
N LEU A 84 6.05 -9.97 11.70
CA LEU A 84 6.09 -10.21 10.27
C LEU A 84 5.97 -8.92 9.47
N GLN A 85 5.00 -8.06 9.82
CA GLN A 85 4.84 -6.75 9.18
C GLN A 85 6.11 -5.91 9.33
N GLN A 86 6.72 -5.90 10.53
CA GLN A 86 7.95 -5.17 10.76
C GLN A 86 9.14 -5.72 9.94
N ASP A 87 9.26 -7.04 9.81
CA ASP A 87 10.31 -7.66 9.00
C ASP A 87 10.14 -7.36 7.51
N VAL A 88 8.89 -7.36 7.02
CA VAL A 88 8.57 -6.94 5.65
C VAL A 88 8.94 -5.48 5.43
N LEU A 89 8.52 -4.57 6.32
CA LEU A 89 8.90 -3.14 6.24
C LEU A 89 10.40 -2.94 6.28
N LYS A 90 11.11 -3.65 7.16
CA LYS A 90 12.56 -3.62 7.23
C LYS A 90 13.19 -4.05 5.91
N SER A 91 12.73 -5.16 5.33
CA SER A 91 13.26 -5.66 4.05
C SER A 91 13.06 -4.66 2.91
N LEU A 92 11.87 -4.05 2.81
CA LEU A 92 11.55 -3.02 1.82
C LEU A 92 12.44 -1.79 1.99
N CYS A 93 12.52 -1.25 3.20
CA CYS A 93 13.36 -0.09 3.51
C CYS A 93 14.85 -0.32 3.21
N LEU A 94 15.38 -1.52 3.51
CA LEU A 94 16.77 -1.87 3.19
C LEU A 94 16.98 -2.02 1.67
N SER A 95 16.04 -2.63 0.96
CA SER A 95 16.09 -2.78 -0.50
C SER A 95 16.11 -1.42 -1.20
N TRP A 96 15.28 -0.48 -0.77
CA TRP A 96 15.24 0.86 -1.34
C TRP A 96 16.45 1.70 -0.96
N ALA A 97 17.00 1.53 0.25
CA ALA A 97 18.26 2.18 0.63
C ALA A 97 19.41 1.72 -0.30
N GLU A 98 19.43 0.44 -0.67
CA GLU A 98 20.37 -0.11 -1.64
C GLU A 98 20.13 0.42 -3.06
N GLU A 99 18.89 0.41 -3.53
CA GLU A 99 18.54 0.95 -4.84
C GLU A 99 18.90 2.43 -4.96
N ARG A 100 18.53 3.24 -3.95
CA ARG A 100 18.88 4.66 -3.88
C ARG A 100 20.39 4.88 -3.92
N ARG A 101 21.16 4.06 -3.20
CA ARG A 101 22.63 4.12 -3.24
C ARG A 101 23.14 3.85 -4.67
N ASN A 102 22.58 2.86 -5.36
CA ASN A 102 22.96 2.57 -6.75
C ASN A 102 22.61 3.73 -7.69
N VAL A 103 21.43 4.34 -7.54
CA VAL A 103 21.02 5.53 -8.29
C VAL A 103 21.97 6.70 -8.03
N LEU A 104 22.32 6.98 -6.77
CA LEU A 104 23.26 8.04 -6.43
C LEU A 104 24.66 7.79 -7.00
N CYS A 105 25.13 6.53 -6.96
CA CYS A 105 26.40 6.16 -7.59
C CYS A 105 26.36 6.36 -9.10
N ASP A 106 25.29 5.99 -9.78
CA ASP A 106 25.15 6.19 -11.23
C ASP A 106 25.03 7.68 -11.59
N LEU A 107 24.31 8.49 -10.80
CA LEU A 107 24.27 9.96 -10.96
C LEU A 107 25.67 10.57 -10.84
N GLN A 108 26.44 10.17 -9.81
CA GLN A 108 27.82 10.63 -9.62
C GLN A 108 28.75 10.20 -10.76
N LYS A 109 28.59 8.97 -11.27
CA LYS A 109 29.36 8.49 -12.43
C LYS A 109 29.07 9.30 -13.68
N VAL A 110 27.79 9.54 -14.00
CA VAL A 110 27.41 10.36 -15.16
C VAL A 110 27.98 11.77 -15.00
N ALA A 111 27.78 12.40 -13.85
CA ALA A 111 28.31 13.73 -13.54
C ALA A 111 29.84 13.81 -13.69
N ALA A 112 30.57 12.81 -13.19
CA ALA A 112 32.03 12.76 -13.29
C ALA A 112 32.53 12.55 -14.73
N LEU A 113 31.82 11.74 -15.54
CA LEU A 113 32.21 11.44 -16.92
C LEU A 113 31.92 12.59 -17.89
N THR A 114 30.85 13.35 -17.66
CA THR A 114 30.42 14.44 -18.56
C THR A 114 30.72 15.85 -18.02
N GLY A 115 31.15 15.97 -16.77
CA GLY A 115 31.49 17.25 -16.14
C GLY A 115 30.28 18.15 -15.79
N ILE A 116 29.08 17.59 -15.74
CA ILE A 116 27.86 18.31 -15.35
C ILE A 116 27.55 18.12 -13.87
N SER A 117 26.67 18.94 -13.30
CA SER A 117 26.19 18.74 -11.92
C SER A 117 25.27 17.51 -11.83
N SER A 118 25.35 16.77 -10.72
CA SER A 118 24.50 15.58 -10.48
C SER A 118 23.00 15.88 -10.51
N GLU A 119 22.61 17.11 -10.15
CA GLU A 119 21.21 17.56 -10.19
C GLU A 119 20.72 17.68 -11.63
N SER A 120 21.56 18.18 -12.54
CA SER A 120 21.21 18.40 -13.95
C SER A 120 21.13 17.10 -14.78
N VAL A 121 21.66 15.98 -14.26
CA VAL A 121 21.65 14.68 -14.97
C VAL A 121 20.23 14.21 -15.25
N ARG A 122 19.32 14.40 -14.29
CA ARG A 122 17.92 13.93 -14.37
C ARG A 122 17.10 14.62 -15.46
N GLU A 123 17.52 15.81 -15.87
CA GLU A 123 16.82 16.60 -16.91
C GLU A 123 17.28 16.26 -18.33
N LYS A 124 18.32 15.43 -18.47
CA LYS A 124 18.90 15.10 -19.77
C LYS A 124 18.08 14.04 -20.49
N ASN A 125 18.17 14.07 -21.83
CA ASN A 125 17.46 13.16 -22.71
C ASN A 125 18.43 12.21 -23.44
N ARG A 126 17.87 11.24 -24.17
CA ARG A 126 18.66 10.27 -24.95
C ARG A 126 19.51 10.91 -26.07
N ALA A 127 19.08 12.05 -26.63
CA ALA A 127 19.84 12.77 -27.64
C ALA A 127 21.14 13.34 -27.05
N TRP A 128 21.05 13.98 -25.87
CA TRP A 128 22.21 14.44 -25.12
C TRP A 128 23.17 13.29 -24.78
N LEU A 129 22.64 12.14 -24.35
CA LEU A 129 23.46 10.94 -24.10
C LEU A 129 24.23 10.51 -25.36
N GLN A 130 23.57 10.51 -26.52
CA GLN A 130 24.20 10.12 -27.78
C GLN A 130 25.36 11.05 -28.15
N GLU A 131 25.21 12.35 -27.93
CA GLU A 131 26.28 13.33 -28.16
C GLU A 131 27.46 13.10 -27.21
N GLU A 132 27.22 12.99 -25.90
CA GLU A 132 28.28 12.81 -24.91
C GLU A 132 29.01 11.47 -25.06
N ALA A 133 28.27 10.38 -25.31
CA ALA A 133 28.87 9.09 -25.59
C ALA A 133 29.72 9.11 -26.89
N SER A 134 29.29 9.86 -27.90
CA SER A 134 30.05 10.04 -29.14
C SER A 134 31.33 10.85 -28.92
N LYS A 135 31.28 11.90 -28.08
CA LYS A 135 32.47 12.67 -27.69
C LYS A 135 33.51 11.79 -26.98
N LEU A 136 33.08 10.94 -26.05
CA LEU A 136 33.97 10.00 -25.35
C LEU A 136 34.58 8.96 -26.31
N ARG A 137 33.78 8.42 -27.23
CA ARG A 137 34.27 7.48 -28.26
C ARG A 137 35.27 8.15 -29.21
N TRP A 138 35.01 9.39 -29.62
CA TRP A 138 35.90 10.15 -30.49
C TRP A 138 37.26 10.41 -29.83
N LYS A 139 37.28 10.58 -28.50
CA LYS A 139 38.51 10.68 -27.70
C LYS A 139 39.23 9.35 -27.49
N GLY A 140 38.69 8.23 -27.99
CA GLY A 140 39.23 6.88 -27.79
C GLY A 140 38.84 6.23 -26.45
N GLU A 141 38.01 6.87 -25.63
CA GLU A 141 37.62 6.40 -24.29
C GLU A 141 36.38 5.49 -24.35
N VAL A 142 36.47 4.37 -25.08
CA VAL A 142 35.33 3.49 -25.38
C VAL A 142 34.70 2.89 -24.11
N ASN A 143 35.51 2.52 -23.12
CA ASN A 143 35.01 1.96 -21.85
C ASN A 143 34.16 2.97 -21.07
N LYS A 144 34.64 4.22 -20.96
CA LYS A 144 33.88 5.31 -20.31
C LYS A 144 32.59 5.62 -21.06
N ALA A 145 32.60 5.58 -22.39
CA ALA A 145 31.40 5.74 -23.19
C ALA A 145 30.36 4.62 -22.96
N LYS A 146 30.81 3.39 -22.76
CA LYS A 146 29.94 2.26 -22.40
C LYS A 146 29.37 2.44 -20.99
N GLU A 147 30.21 2.76 -20.01
CA GLU A 147 29.79 3.01 -18.63
C GLU A 147 28.77 4.15 -18.53
N LEU A 148 29.01 5.26 -19.24
CA LEU A 148 28.08 6.39 -19.34
C LEU A 148 26.71 5.92 -19.85
N ARG A 149 26.69 5.17 -20.95
CA ARG A 149 25.46 4.67 -21.55
C ARG A 149 24.72 3.72 -20.61
N ASP A 150 25.42 2.75 -20.03
CA ASP A 150 24.80 1.73 -19.19
C ASP A 150 24.27 2.35 -17.87
N ALA A 151 24.98 3.33 -17.29
CA ALA A 151 24.50 4.09 -16.14
C ALA A 151 23.28 4.96 -16.48
N PHE A 152 23.31 5.68 -17.60
CA PHE A 152 22.20 6.54 -18.01
C PHE A 152 20.92 5.74 -18.31
N LEU A 153 21.03 4.59 -18.96
CA LEU A 153 19.88 3.72 -19.24
C LEU A 153 19.23 3.18 -17.97
N ARG A 154 20.01 2.87 -16.91
CA ARG A 154 19.44 2.51 -15.60
C ARG A 154 18.77 3.71 -14.93
N LEU A 155 19.38 4.89 -15.01
CA LEU A 155 18.79 6.12 -14.45
C LEU A 155 17.51 6.54 -15.17
N GLU A 156 17.31 6.18 -16.43
CA GLU A 156 16.04 6.43 -17.12
C GLU A 156 14.88 5.63 -16.51
N VAL A 157 15.16 4.45 -15.98
CA VAL A 157 14.16 3.58 -15.34
C VAL A 157 13.98 3.92 -13.86
N TYR A 158 15.07 4.07 -13.11
CA TYR A 158 15.06 4.19 -11.64
C TYR A 158 15.38 5.59 -11.11
N GLY A 159 15.85 6.51 -11.96
CA GLY A 159 16.45 7.77 -11.54
C GLY A 159 15.47 8.87 -11.17
N SER A 160 14.17 8.68 -11.44
CA SER A 160 13.13 9.64 -11.10
C SER A 160 12.95 9.75 -9.59
N ARG A 161 12.70 10.97 -9.09
CA ARG A 161 12.53 11.21 -7.64
C ARG A 161 11.27 10.55 -7.07
N ASP A 162 10.26 10.40 -7.92
CA ASP A 162 8.96 9.79 -7.64
C ASP A 162 8.91 8.29 -8.01
N HIS A 163 10.05 7.67 -8.36
CA HIS A 163 10.08 6.23 -8.56
C HIS A 163 9.54 5.51 -7.31
N ARG A 164 8.53 4.65 -7.51
CA ARG A 164 7.81 3.92 -6.46
C ARG A 164 7.30 4.80 -5.31
N LEU A 165 6.86 6.02 -5.62
CA LEU A 165 6.45 7.02 -4.62
C LEU A 165 5.43 6.47 -3.63
N LEU A 166 4.35 5.84 -4.11
CA LEU A 166 3.29 5.33 -3.22
C LEU A 166 3.80 4.22 -2.31
N GLU A 167 4.62 3.30 -2.80
CA GLU A 167 5.20 2.25 -1.97
C GLU A 167 6.05 2.86 -0.84
N ARG A 168 6.92 3.80 -1.20
CA ARG A 168 7.81 4.50 -0.26
C ARG A 168 7.03 5.26 0.81
N LEU A 169 6.01 6.02 0.40
CA LEU A 169 5.13 6.73 1.33
C LEU A 169 4.36 5.75 2.24
N CYS A 170 3.83 4.66 1.70
CA CYS A 170 3.11 3.66 2.49
C CYS A 170 4.00 2.92 3.50
N CYS A 171 5.28 2.68 3.19
CA CYS A 171 6.22 2.15 4.17
C CYS A 171 6.49 3.11 5.32
N ILE A 172 6.72 4.40 5.03
CA ILE A 172 6.85 5.42 6.07
C ILE A 172 5.57 5.49 6.89
N TYR A 173 4.41 5.55 6.24
CA TYR A 173 3.10 5.52 6.89
C TYR A 173 2.94 4.30 7.81
N SER A 174 3.35 3.11 7.37
CA SER A 174 3.29 1.88 8.17
C SER A 174 4.23 1.93 9.38
N MET A 175 5.43 2.51 9.25
CA MET A 175 6.31 2.79 10.40
C MET A 175 5.65 3.75 11.39
N GLY A 176 4.86 4.71 10.90
CA GLY A 176 4.05 5.62 11.70
C GLY A 176 2.95 4.88 12.45
N MET A 177 2.21 4.01 11.75
CA MET A 177 1.17 3.16 12.34
C MET A 177 1.71 2.24 13.43
N GLN A 178 2.96 1.79 13.37
CA GLN A 178 3.55 1.01 14.45
C GLN A 178 3.74 1.82 15.75
N GLY A 179 3.75 3.15 15.68
CA GLY A 179 3.76 4.03 16.85
C GLY A 179 5.06 4.06 17.65
N THR A 180 6.08 3.30 17.25
CA THR A 180 7.34 3.12 18.01
C THR A 180 8.58 3.68 17.33
N PHE A 181 8.43 4.25 16.12
CA PHE A 181 9.54 4.76 15.31
C PHE A 181 9.71 6.28 15.39
N GLU A 182 8.75 7.03 15.91
CA GLU A 182 8.75 8.49 15.85
C GLU A 182 10.00 9.12 16.46
N GLU A 183 10.37 8.68 17.66
CA GLU A 183 11.54 9.21 18.34
C GLU A 183 12.83 8.87 17.58
N ALA A 184 12.87 7.80 16.76
CA ALA A 184 14.04 7.31 15.99
C ALA A 184 14.66 8.32 15.02
N PHE A 185 13.98 9.43 14.74
CA PHE A 185 14.34 10.38 13.68
C PHE A 185 14.75 11.78 14.17
N SER A 186 14.68 12.07 15.47
CA SER A 186 15.12 13.34 16.05
C SER A 186 16.37 13.16 16.92
N ASN A 187 16.82 14.18 17.65
CA ASN A 187 17.88 14.12 18.68
C ASN A 187 19.21 13.51 18.19
N ILE A 188 19.64 13.85 16.98
CA ILE A 188 20.89 13.35 16.39
C ILE A 188 22.01 14.37 16.58
N ILE A 189 23.18 13.90 17.02
CA ILE A 189 24.39 14.74 17.06
C ILE A 189 24.92 14.89 15.63
N VAL A 190 24.95 16.14 15.15
CA VAL A 190 25.45 16.50 13.82
C VAL A 190 26.68 17.38 13.94
N GLN A 191 27.61 17.20 13.01
CA GLN A 191 28.79 18.05 12.86
C GLN A 191 28.57 19.00 11.69
N ASP A 192 28.74 20.29 11.92
CA ASP A 192 28.74 21.28 10.85
C ASP A 192 30.00 21.09 9.98
N PRO A 193 29.87 20.83 8.67
CA PRO A 193 31.01 20.58 7.80
C PRO A 193 31.92 21.81 7.59
N LEU A 194 31.42 23.03 7.80
CA LEU A 194 32.19 24.26 7.62
C LEU A 194 32.90 24.67 8.91
N THR A 195 32.22 24.57 10.05
CA THR A 195 32.75 25.04 11.35
C THR A 195 33.35 23.92 12.21
N GLY A 196 33.07 22.65 11.87
CA GLY A 196 33.47 21.47 12.64
C GLY A 196 32.77 21.32 13.99
N ARG A 197 31.83 22.23 14.34
CA ARG A 197 31.14 22.24 15.64
C ARG A 197 30.07 21.15 15.69
N PHE A 198 29.93 20.55 16.88
CA PHE A 198 28.87 19.58 17.16
C PHE A 198 27.65 20.30 17.72
N SER A 199 26.48 19.91 17.22
CA SER A 199 25.17 20.36 17.72
C SER A 199 24.19 19.19 17.75
N VAL A 200 23.09 19.34 18.49
CA VAL A 200 22.00 18.37 18.50
C VAL A 200 20.91 18.88 17.56
N ASP A 201 20.61 18.09 16.53
CA ASP A 201 19.48 18.34 15.64
C ASP A 201 18.21 17.77 16.27
N GLU A 202 17.33 18.66 16.72
CA GLU A 202 16.03 18.33 17.31
C GLU A 202 14.91 18.22 16.25
N SER A 203 15.20 18.54 14.98
CA SER A 203 14.21 18.44 13.91
C SER A 203 13.79 16.99 13.67
N ASN A 204 12.51 16.78 13.34
CA ASN A 204 11.96 15.44 13.10
C ASN A 204 11.29 15.37 11.72
N PRO A 205 12.06 15.07 10.65
CA PRO A 205 11.52 15.00 9.30
C PRO A 205 10.48 13.88 9.14
N PHE A 206 10.51 12.85 9.99
CA PHE A 206 9.53 11.76 9.96
C PHE A 206 8.15 12.24 10.42
N VAL A 207 8.06 13.02 11.50
CA VAL A 207 6.78 13.58 11.98
C VAL A 207 6.17 14.53 10.95
N GLU A 208 6.98 15.40 10.36
CA GLU A 208 6.55 16.31 9.30
C GLU A 208 6.06 15.54 8.06
N LEU A 209 6.74 14.44 7.71
CA LEU A 209 6.33 13.58 6.59
C LEU A 209 5.05 12.80 6.88
N GLN A 210 4.83 12.30 8.11
CA GLN A 210 3.56 11.69 8.50
C GLN A 210 2.40 12.66 8.34
N ALA A 211 2.58 13.90 8.80
CA ALA A 211 1.60 14.97 8.64
C ALA A 211 1.31 15.27 7.17
N TYR A 212 2.35 15.35 6.34
CA TYR A 212 2.22 15.49 4.90
C TYR A 212 1.37 14.36 4.31
N ILE A 213 1.69 13.11 4.65
CA ILE A 213 1.03 11.92 4.11
C ILE A 213 -0.46 11.93 4.45
N VAL A 214 -0.81 12.04 5.73
CA VAL A 214 -2.22 11.94 6.16
C VAL A 214 -3.08 13.10 5.68
N THR A 215 -2.47 14.27 5.48
CA THR A 215 -3.18 15.47 5.01
C THR A 215 -3.36 15.46 3.49
N ARG A 216 -2.35 14.99 2.74
CA ARG A 216 -2.35 15.02 1.28
C ARG A 216 -3.00 13.79 0.65
N TYR A 217 -2.94 12.64 1.30
CA TYR A 217 -3.46 11.36 0.81
C TYR A 217 -4.53 10.83 1.77
N PRO A 218 -5.79 11.29 1.64
CA PRO A 218 -6.87 10.89 2.56
C PRO A 218 -7.21 9.39 2.50
N GLN A 219 -6.86 8.72 1.39
CA GLN A 219 -7.05 7.28 1.20
C GLN A 219 -5.73 6.49 1.35
N ILE A 220 -4.72 7.04 2.06
CA ILE A 220 -3.42 6.35 2.21
C ILE A 220 -3.55 4.98 2.90
N ASP A 221 -4.55 4.82 3.77
CA ASP A 221 -4.87 3.54 4.39
C ASP A 221 -5.35 2.49 3.37
N ILE A 222 -6.17 2.89 2.40
CA ILE A 222 -6.59 2.01 1.30
C ILE A 222 -5.39 1.63 0.43
N ILE A 223 -4.53 2.60 0.08
CA ILE A 223 -3.32 2.35 -0.73
C ILE A 223 -2.37 1.41 0.02
N HIS A 224 -2.15 1.65 1.32
CA HIS A 224 -1.32 0.81 2.19
C HIS A 224 -1.80 -0.65 2.19
N ASP A 225 -3.10 -0.84 2.32
CA ASP A 225 -3.70 -2.18 2.31
C ASP A 225 -3.62 -2.82 0.93
N PHE A 226 -3.88 -2.07 -0.15
CA PHE A 226 -3.79 -2.57 -1.53
C PHE A 226 -2.36 -2.95 -1.92
N LEU A 227 -1.34 -2.29 -1.38
CA LEU A 227 0.05 -2.69 -1.53
C LEU A 227 0.44 -3.95 -0.73
N GLY A 228 -0.47 -4.48 0.09
CA GLY A 228 -0.26 -5.68 0.89
C GLY A 228 0.58 -5.47 2.14
N LEU A 229 0.68 -4.24 2.65
CA LEU A 229 1.43 -3.94 3.88
C LEU A 229 0.64 -4.26 5.16
N ASN A 230 -0.67 -4.49 5.05
CA ASN A 230 -1.53 -4.87 6.17
C ASN A 230 -1.63 -6.39 6.34
N MET A 231 -0.66 -6.94 7.08
CA MET A 231 -0.60 -8.38 7.39
C MET A 231 -1.63 -8.82 8.45
N ILE A 232 -2.32 -7.87 9.10
CA ILE A 232 -3.22 -8.19 10.21
C ILE A 232 -4.60 -8.58 9.69
N SER A 233 -5.20 -7.69 8.89
CA SER A 233 -6.56 -7.83 8.34
C SER A 233 -6.60 -8.02 6.83
N GLY A 234 -5.47 -7.83 6.13
CA GLY A 234 -5.45 -7.76 4.67
C GLY A 234 -6.21 -6.56 4.13
N TYR A 235 -6.59 -6.62 2.85
CA TYR A 235 -7.14 -5.48 2.12
C TYR A 235 -8.65 -5.50 1.91
N ARG A 236 -9.36 -6.56 2.34
CA ARG A 236 -10.79 -6.76 2.08
C ARG A 236 -11.68 -5.62 2.59
N SER A 237 -11.44 -5.13 3.80
CA SER A 237 -12.19 -4.00 4.38
C SER A 237 -11.95 -2.70 3.61
N SER A 238 -10.72 -2.48 3.16
CA SER A 238 -10.33 -1.32 2.35
C SER A 238 -10.90 -1.41 0.94
N LEU A 239 -11.03 -2.62 0.37
CA LEU A 239 -11.73 -2.86 -0.89
C LEU A 239 -13.23 -2.53 -0.79
N SER A 240 -13.88 -2.96 0.29
CA SER A 240 -15.30 -2.65 0.56
C SER A 240 -15.55 -1.13 0.63
N ARG A 241 -14.69 -0.41 1.35
CA ARG A 241 -14.72 1.06 1.39
C ARG A 241 -14.48 1.67 0.01
N PHE A 242 -13.45 1.21 -0.69
CA PHE A 242 -13.13 1.71 -2.03
C PHE A 242 -14.29 1.53 -3.01
N PHE A 243 -14.97 0.37 -3.01
CA PHE A 243 -16.17 0.17 -3.84
C PHE A 243 -17.31 1.11 -3.45
N THR A 244 -17.53 1.31 -2.16
CA THR A 244 -18.58 2.21 -1.67
C THR A 244 -18.30 3.64 -2.10
N GLU A 245 -17.07 4.13 -1.96
CA GLU A 245 -16.63 5.46 -2.38
C GLU A 245 -16.74 5.64 -3.91
N CYS A 246 -16.31 4.65 -4.70
CA CYS A 246 -16.41 4.67 -6.15
C CYS A 246 -17.86 4.73 -6.64
N LEU A 247 -18.73 3.87 -6.09
CA LEU A 247 -20.13 3.81 -6.48
C LEU A 247 -20.93 5.02 -5.99
N ALA A 248 -20.59 5.57 -4.82
CA ALA A 248 -21.18 6.79 -4.31
C ALA A 248 -20.90 7.97 -5.26
N GLU A 249 -19.63 8.16 -5.67
CA GLU A 249 -19.28 9.20 -6.64
C GLU A 249 -19.93 8.95 -8.01
N LYS A 250 -19.93 7.70 -8.50
CA LYS A 250 -20.57 7.34 -9.78
C LYS A 250 -22.04 7.75 -9.81
N ASN A 251 -22.76 7.55 -8.71
CA ASN A 251 -24.19 7.80 -8.60
C ASN A 251 -24.52 9.19 -7.98
N GLY A 252 -23.53 10.04 -7.70
CA GLY A 252 -23.74 11.36 -7.11
C GLY A 252 -24.30 11.35 -5.68
N ILE A 253 -23.94 10.34 -4.88
CA ILE A 253 -24.42 10.13 -3.52
C ILE A 253 -23.37 10.67 -2.54
N GLU A 254 -23.72 11.70 -1.76
CA GLU A 254 -22.78 12.28 -0.79
C GLU A 254 -22.61 11.42 0.47
N ASN A 255 -23.68 10.77 0.94
CA ASN A 255 -23.68 9.95 2.15
C ASN A 255 -24.29 8.57 1.86
N PRO A 256 -23.50 7.58 1.43
CA PRO A 256 -24.00 6.25 1.16
C PRO A 256 -24.51 5.61 2.45
N THR A 257 -25.73 5.09 2.43
CA THR A 257 -26.33 4.37 3.55
C THR A 257 -26.15 2.87 3.37
N SER A 258 -25.47 2.23 4.33
CA SER A 258 -25.35 0.77 4.39
C SER A 258 -26.45 0.19 5.26
N ASN A 259 -27.06 -0.92 4.85
CA ASN A 259 -27.99 -1.69 5.66
C ASN A 259 -27.42 -3.09 5.92
N GLY A 260 -26.74 -3.26 7.05
CA GLY A 260 -26.07 -4.51 7.40
C GLY A 260 -25.02 -4.89 6.36
N ARG A 261 -25.26 -6.00 5.65
CA ARG A 261 -24.38 -6.53 4.60
C ARG A 261 -24.64 -5.94 3.20
N VAL A 262 -25.74 -5.21 3.02
CA VAL A 262 -25.95 -4.42 1.80
C VAL A 262 -25.17 -3.12 1.96
N LEU A 263 -24.03 -3.03 1.30
CA LEU A 263 -23.11 -1.90 1.42
C LEU A 263 -23.65 -0.65 0.72
N LEU A 264 -24.25 -0.84 -0.46
CA LEU A 264 -24.88 0.22 -1.23
C LEU A 264 -26.03 -0.35 -2.06
N HIS A 265 -27.14 0.38 -2.13
CA HIS A 265 -28.22 0.09 -3.06
C HIS A 265 -28.69 1.39 -3.72
N VAL A 266 -28.70 1.40 -5.05
CA VAL A 266 -29.14 2.55 -5.86
C VAL A 266 -30.28 2.11 -6.77
N GLY A 267 -31.51 2.46 -6.36
CA GLY A 267 -32.71 2.04 -7.08
C GLY A 267 -32.81 2.58 -8.51
N ALA A 268 -32.36 3.82 -8.75
CA ALA A 268 -32.44 4.48 -10.05
C ALA A 268 -31.58 3.78 -11.12
N SER A 269 -30.35 3.38 -10.77
CA SER A 269 -29.42 2.67 -11.65
C SER A 269 -29.49 1.15 -11.52
N ARG A 270 -30.34 0.62 -10.64
CA ARG A 270 -30.43 -0.81 -10.29
C ARG A 270 -29.07 -1.40 -9.93
N GLU A 271 -28.33 -0.68 -9.11
CA GLU A 271 -27.02 -1.11 -8.63
C GLU A 271 -27.13 -1.57 -7.17
N THR A 272 -26.53 -2.72 -6.85
CA THR A 272 -26.49 -3.23 -5.48
C THR A 272 -25.14 -3.86 -5.20
N LEU A 273 -24.47 -3.39 -4.15
CA LEU A 273 -23.23 -3.97 -3.63
C LEU A 273 -23.53 -4.70 -2.32
N PHE A 274 -23.18 -5.99 -2.27
CA PHE A 274 -23.42 -6.87 -1.14
C PHE A 274 -22.11 -7.48 -0.63
N ASP A 275 -21.87 -7.37 0.68
CA ASP A 275 -20.79 -8.05 1.39
C ASP A 275 -21.27 -9.46 1.79
N PHE A 276 -20.74 -10.48 1.13
CA PHE A 276 -21.16 -11.86 1.39
C PHE A 276 -20.48 -12.42 2.64
N GLY A 277 -19.16 -12.27 2.74
CA GLY A 277 -18.35 -12.72 3.87
C GLY A 277 -16.89 -12.92 3.49
N ASP A 278 -16.05 -13.26 4.46
CA ASP A 278 -14.62 -13.48 4.26
C ASP A 278 -14.36 -14.88 3.66
N SER A 279 -14.20 -14.95 2.34
CA SER A 279 -14.07 -16.23 1.65
C SER A 279 -12.80 -16.99 2.06
N LYS A 280 -11.71 -16.26 2.29
CA LYS A 280 -10.39 -16.78 2.67
C LYS A 280 -10.45 -17.53 3.99
N ASN A 281 -11.12 -16.96 5.00
CA ASN A 281 -11.26 -17.62 6.29
C ASN A 281 -12.31 -18.74 6.26
N HIS A 282 -13.45 -18.55 5.58
CA HIS A 282 -14.52 -19.56 5.61
C HIS A 282 -14.12 -20.86 4.91
N ILE A 283 -13.40 -20.79 3.79
CA ILE A 283 -13.05 -22.01 3.04
C ILE A 283 -12.04 -22.91 3.77
N ALA A 284 -11.25 -22.35 4.69
CA ALA A 284 -10.32 -23.10 5.51
C ALA A 284 -10.99 -23.83 6.69
N HIS A 285 -12.17 -23.38 7.12
CA HIS A 285 -12.87 -23.94 8.28
C HIS A 285 -13.91 -25.00 7.91
N ASP A 286 -14.42 -24.99 6.67
CA ASP A 286 -15.45 -25.92 6.21
C ASP A 286 -15.12 -26.52 4.83
N ASP A 287 -14.82 -27.82 4.83
CA ASP A 287 -14.50 -28.57 3.60
C ASP A 287 -15.68 -28.80 2.67
N SER A 288 -16.91 -28.53 3.13
CA SER A 288 -18.13 -28.69 2.34
C SER A 288 -18.52 -27.43 1.56
N VAL A 289 -17.88 -26.29 1.81
CA VAL A 289 -18.20 -25.01 1.15
C VAL A 289 -17.40 -24.88 -0.15
N TYR A 290 -18.13 -24.57 -1.23
CA TYR A 290 -17.61 -24.32 -2.58
C TYR A 290 -18.21 -23.04 -3.16
N GLY A 291 -17.40 -22.29 -3.90
CA GLY A 291 -17.90 -21.14 -4.66
C GLY A 291 -18.43 -20.00 -3.80
N LEU A 292 -17.69 -19.60 -2.75
CA LEU A 292 -18.07 -18.51 -1.86
C LEU A 292 -17.38 -17.20 -2.28
N PRO A 293 -18.09 -16.24 -2.89
CA PRO A 293 -17.50 -14.93 -3.21
C PRO A 293 -17.35 -14.09 -1.95
N ASP A 294 -16.47 -13.07 -2.00
CA ASP A 294 -16.36 -12.06 -0.95
C ASP A 294 -17.43 -10.99 -1.11
N PHE A 295 -17.61 -10.49 -2.33
CA PHE A 295 -18.59 -9.47 -2.67
C PHE A 295 -19.43 -9.91 -3.86
N MET A 296 -20.69 -9.51 -3.86
CA MET A 296 -21.56 -9.57 -5.03
C MET A 296 -21.93 -8.15 -5.43
N TYR A 297 -21.65 -7.78 -6.67
CA TYR A 297 -22.07 -6.51 -7.25
C TYR A 297 -23.04 -6.76 -8.40
N VAL A 298 -24.22 -6.16 -8.33
CA VAL A 298 -25.22 -6.23 -9.38
C VAL A 298 -25.36 -4.85 -10.02
N ARG A 299 -25.33 -4.80 -11.35
CA ARG A 299 -25.46 -3.58 -12.15
C ARG A 299 -26.43 -3.84 -13.29
N GLY A 300 -27.66 -3.36 -13.14
CA GLY A 300 -28.71 -3.59 -14.14
C GLY A 300 -29.00 -5.09 -14.31
N ASN A 301 -28.51 -5.68 -15.41
CA ASN A 301 -28.67 -7.10 -15.71
C ASN A 301 -27.41 -7.94 -15.41
N ASP A 302 -26.32 -7.28 -15.05
CA ASP A 302 -25.01 -7.90 -14.85
C ASP A 302 -24.80 -8.23 -13.37
N ILE A 303 -24.34 -9.45 -13.08
CA ILE A 303 -23.99 -9.93 -11.75
C ILE A 303 -22.49 -10.26 -11.73
N PHE A 304 -21.75 -9.61 -10.85
CA PHE A 304 -20.32 -9.86 -10.63
C PHE A 304 -20.12 -10.54 -9.28
N LEU A 305 -19.41 -11.67 -9.29
CA LEU A 305 -18.97 -12.37 -8.09
C LEU A 305 -17.49 -12.12 -7.87
N ILE A 306 -17.17 -11.25 -6.93
CA ILE A 306 -15.80 -10.80 -6.64
C ILE A 306 -15.24 -11.65 -5.50
N THR A 307 -14.14 -12.35 -5.77
CA THR A 307 -13.50 -13.28 -4.85
C THR A 307 -12.04 -12.90 -4.63
N ILE A 308 -11.61 -12.81 -3.37
CA ILE A 308 -10.22 -12.65 -2.99
C ILE A 308 -9.62 -14.05 -2.85
N ALA A 309 -8.57 -14.33 -3.62
CA ALA A 309 -7.93 -15.64 -3.59
C ALA A 309 -7.39 -15.97 -2.18
N ALA A 310 -7.45 -17.25 -1.80
CA ALA A 310 -6.84 -17.75 -0.59
C ALA A 310 -5.32 -17.86 -0.76
N ASP A 311 -4.57 -17.75 0.35
CA ASP A 311 -3.12 -17.95 0.34
C ASP A 311 -2.76 -19.38 -0.10
N ASN A 312 -3.57 -20.36 0.31
CA ASN A 312 -3.35 -21.75 -0.01
C ASN A 312 -3.81 -22.07 -1.44
N HIS A 313 -2.86 -22.40 -2.31
CA HIS A 313 -3.11 -22.73 -3.72
C HIS A 313 -4.11 -23.90 -3.90
N TRP A 314 -4.14 -24.88 -3.00
CA TRP A 314 -5.10 -25.99 -3.06
C TRP A 314 -6.56 -25.55 -2.86
N LEU A 315 -6.78 -24.48 -2.10
CA LEU A 315 -8.11 -23.97 -1.80
C LEU A 315 -8.64 -23.03 -2.90
N ARG A 316 -7.75 -22.41 -3.68
CA ARG A 316 -8.13 -21.45 -4.75
C ARG A 316 -9.10 -22.06 -5.76
N LYS A 317 -8.86 -23.32 -6.16
CA LYS A 317 -9.76 -24.04 -7.09
C LYS A 317 -11.16 -24.28 -6.54
N ARG A 318 -11.31 -24.35 -5.21
CA ARG A 318 -12.60 -24.53 -4.54
C ARG A 318 -13.35 -23.20 -4.32
N GLN A 319 -12.63 -22.08 -4.29
CA GLN A 319 -13.23 -20.75 -4.10
C GLN A 319 -14.03 -20.29 -5.31
N VAL A 320 -13.60 -20.65 -6.53
CA VAL A 320 -14.28 -20.23 -7.76
C VAL A 320 -15.57 -21.03 -7.95
N PRO A 321 -16.75 -20.38 -8.04
CA PRO A 321 -18.01 -21.09 -8.25
C PRO A 321 -18.04 -21.85 -9.58
N HIS A 322 -18.57 -23.07 -9.55
CA HIS A 322 -18.78 -23.88 -10.77
C HIS A 322 -19.93 -23.31 -11.64
N ALA A 323 -19.91 -23.54 -12.95
CA ALA A 323 -20.93 -23.06 -13.91
C ALA A 323 -22.38 -23.33 -13.46
N LYS A 324 -22.71 -24.56 -13.04
CA LYS A 324 -24.02 -24.91 -12.48
C LYS A 324 -24.44 -24.04 -11.27
N GLN A 325 -23.48 -23.62 -10.44
CA GLN A 325 -23.75 -22.73 -9.32
C GLN A 325 -24.00 -21.31 -9.81
N LEU A 326 -23.25 -20.83 -10.81
CA LEU A 326 -23.48 -19.55 -11.47
C LEU A 326 -24.87 -19.47 -12.09
N GLU A 327 -25.30 -20.49 -12.84
CA GLU A 327 -26.67 -20.60 -13.37
C GLU A 327 -27.72 -20.52 -12.25
N GLY A 328 -27.49 -21.23 -11.14
CA GLY A 328 -28.37 -21.19 -9.97
C GLY A 328 -28.43 -19.81 -9.32
N ILE A 329 -27.31 -19.10 -9.22
CA ILE A 329 -27.22 -17.73 -8.71
C ILE A 329 -27.94 -16.77 -9.67
N ALA A 330 -27.64 -16.83 -10.96
CA ALA A 330 -28.29 -16.04 -12.00
C ALA A 330 -29.82 -16.19 -11.96
N ARG A 331 -30.32 -17.43 -11.80
CA ARG A 331 -31.75 -17.70 -11.78
C ARG A 331 -32.43 -17.11 -10.55
N ARG A 332 -31.76 -17.17 -9.39
CA ARG A 332 -32.21 -16.51 -8.17
C ARG A 332 -32.12 -14.99 -8.28
N GLY A 333 -31.07 -14.48 -8.91
CA GLY A 333 -30.89 -13.06 -9.22
C GLY A 333 -32.05 -12.52 -10.04
N SER A 334 -32.46 -13.22 -11.11
CA SER A 334 -33.66 -12.88 -11.90
C SER A 334 -34.93 -12.81 -11.05
N LEU A 335 -35.16 -13.80 -10.19
CA LEU A 335 -36.36 -13.87 -9.34
C LEU A 335 -36.42 -12.76 -8.30
N VAL A 336 -35.29 -12.46 -7.65
CA VAL A 336 -35.25 -11.51 -6.53
C VAL A 336 -35.12 -10.06 -7.02
N LEU A 337 -34.28 -9.82 -8.03
CA LEU A 337 -33.94 -8.49 -8.53
C LEU A 337 -34.80 -8.07 -9.72
N GLY A 338 -35.68 -8.96 -10.20
CA GLY A 338 -36.60 -8.69 -11.32
C GLY A 338 -35.88 -8.55 -12.66
N ILE A 339 -34.71 -9.16 -12.82
CA ILE A 339 -33.97 -9.15 -14.08
C ILE A 339 -34.57 -10.22 -15.02
N PRO A 340 -34.92 -9.88 -16.27
CA PRO A 340 -35.41 -10.86 -17.24
C PRO A 340 -34.41 -12.03 -17.42
N PHE A 341 -34.91 -13.27 -17.43
CA PHE A 341 -34.08 -14.47 -17.52
C PHE A 341 -33.19 -14.48 -18.77
N ASP A 342 -33.72 -14.03 -19.90
CA ASP A 342 -33.06 -13.93 -21.20
C ASP A 342 -31.93 -12.88 -21.25
N LYS A 343 -31.79 -12.05 -20.20
CA LYS A 343 -30.85 -10.92 -20.17
C LYS A 343 -29.87 -10.98 -19.00
N VAL A 344 -30.02 -11.91 -18.06
CA VAL A 344 -29.06 -12.02 -16.95
C VAL A 344 -27.72 -12.51 -17.47
N ARG A 345 -26.68 -11.77 -17.08
CA ARG A 345 -25.29 -12.16 -17.31
C ARG A 345 -24.58 -12.24 -15.96
N ILE A 346 -23.85 -13.32 -15.72
CA ILE A 346 -23.07 -13.49 -14.49
C ILE A 346 -21.61 -13.78 -14.83
N ARG A 347 -20.69 -13.22 -14.04
CA ARG A 347 -19.25 -13.42 -14.22
C ARG A 347 -18.51 -13.48 -12.89
N ASN A 348 -17.50 -14.34 -12.84
CA ASN A 348 -16.55 -14.39 -11.74
C ASN A 348 -15.44 -13.37 -11.92
N LEU A 349 -14.97 -12.82 -10.82
CA LEU A 349 -13.77 -12.00 -10.77
C LEU A 349 -12.89 -12.48 -9.63
N LEU A 350 -11.66 -12.85 -9.96
CA LEU A 350 -10.67 -13.30 -8.98
C LEU A 350 -9.61 -12.22 -8.77
N LEU A 351 -9.37 -11.85 -7.50
CA LEU A 351 -8.37 -10.87 -7.06
C LEU A 351 -7.19 -11.56 -6.32
N PRO A 352 -6.00 -10.94 -6.28
CA PRO A 352 -4.83 -11.53 -5.64
C PRO A 352 -5.02 -11.69 -4.14
N PRO A 353 -4.31 -12.62 -3.47
CA PRO A 353 -4.62 -12.98 -2.09
C PRO A 353 -4.25 -11.92 -1.05
N ASN A 354 -3.12 -11.23 -1.24
CA ASN A 354 -2.51 -10.37 -0.21
C ASN A 354 -2.39 -8.89 -0.61
N TYR A 355 -2.61 -8.57 -1.88
CA TYR A 355 -2.51 -7.21 -2.42
C TYR A 355 -3.48 -7.06 -3.60
N VAL A 356 -3.56 -5.87 -4.18
CA VAL A 356 -4.33 -5.58 -5.41
C VAL A 356 -3.37 -4.98 -6.43
N ASP A 357 -3.08 -5.67 -7.52
CA ASP A 357 -2.23 -5.10 -8.57
C ASP A 357 -2.98 -4.07 -9.42
N SER A 358 -2.21 -3.29 -10.18
CA SER A 358 -2.72 -2.20 -11.02
C SER A 358 -3.68 -2.68 -12.10
N SER A 359 -3.50 -3.90 -12.62
CA SER A 359 -4.36 -4.46 -13.65
C SER A 359 -5.70 -4.92 -13.07
N SER A 360 -5.69 -5.57 -11.90
CA SER A 360 -6.91 -5.88 -11.15
C SER A 360 -7.69 -4.63 -10.78
N LEU A 361 -7.00 -3.58 -10.33
CA LEU A 361 -7.63 -2.31 -9.96
C LEU A 361 -8.30 -1.62 -11.17
N ARG A 362 -7.65 -1.61 -12.34
CA ARG A 362 -8.26 -1.13 -13.60
C ARG A 362 -9.45 -1.97 -14.03
N ARG A 363 -9.34 -3.31 -13.96
CA ARG A 363 -10.45 -4.21 -14.29
C ARG A 363 -11.67 -3.94 -13.40
N LEU A 364 -11.46 -3.72 -12.11
CA LEU A 364 -12.51 -3.34 -11.17
C LEU A 364 -13.17 -2.01 -11.56
N THR A 365 -12.40 -0.94 -11.74
CA THR A 365 -12.99 0.39 -12.00
C THR A 365 -13.61 0.52 -13.40
N GLU A 366 -12.94 0.00 -14.42
CA GLU A 366 -13.35 0.16 -15.82
C GLU A 366 -14.39 -0.88 -16.24
N THR A 367 -14.20 -2.16 -15.90
CA THR A 367 -15.09 -3.24 -16.38
C THR A 367 -16.25 -3.50 -15.41
N VAL A 368 -15.95 -3.62 -14.11
CA VAL A 368 -16.96 -3.98 -13.11
C VAL A 368 -17.82 -2.76 -12.74
N LEU A 369 -17.19 -1.65 -12.37
CA LEU A 369 -17.91 -0.45 -11.96
C LEU A 369 -18.33 0.44 -13.15
N GLU A 370 -17.73 0.26 -14.34
CA GLU A 370 -17.98 1.09 -15.54
C GLU A 370 -17.85 2.58 -15.24
N MET A 371 -16.73 2.94 -14.62
CA MET A 371 -16.40 4.32 -14.32
C MET A 371 -15.53 4.92 -15.42
N SER A 372 -15.82 6.18 -15.78
CA SER A 372 -14.94 6.95 -16.64
C SER A 372 -13.61 7.25 -15.93
N HIS A 373 -12.52 7.36 -16.68
CA HIS A 373 -11.22 7.73 -16.13
C HIS A 373 -11.27 9.06 -15.35
N SER A 374 -12.11 10.03 -15.76
CA SER A 374 -12.35 11.27 -15.02
C SER A 374 -13.02 11.05 -13.66
N SER A 375 -14.01 10.15 -13.59
CA SER A 375 -14.69 9.81 -12.32
C SER A 375 -13.73 9.09 -11.38
N VAL A 376 -12.94 8.14 -11.89
CA VAL A 376 -11.92 7.44 -11.09
C VAL A 376 -10.89 8.44 -10.56
N LYS A 377 -10.40 9.36 -11.39
CA LYS A 377 -9.44 10.39 -10.97
C LYS A 377 -10.00 11.33 -9.89
N LYS A 378 -11.31 11.55 -9.86
CA LYS A 378 -11.96 12.36 -8.82
C LYS A 378 -12.01 11.61 -7.48
N VAL A 379 -12.34 10.33 -7.48
CA VAL A 379 -12.40 9.48 -6.25
C VAL A 379 -11.01 9.13 -5.75
N ALA A 380 -10.14 8.70 -6.65
CA ALA A 380 -8.81 8.17 -6.37
C ALA A 380 -7.76 8.89 -7.24
N PRO A 381 -7.36 10.12 -6.89
CA PRO A 381 -6.34 10.86 -7.65
C PRO A 381 -4.98 10.15 -7.71
N TRP A 382 -4.71 9.23 -6.78
CA TRP A 382 -3.50 8.42 -6.70
C TRP A 382 -3.47 7.27 -7.71
N PHE A 383 -4.59 6.96 -8.38
CA PHE A 383 -4.72 5.83 -9.28
C PHE A 383 -3.68 5.83 -10.42
N SER A 384 -3.30 7.00 -10.93
CA SER A 384 -2.27 7.11 -11.98
C SER A 384 -0.84 6.88 -11.50
N LEU A 385 -0.61 6.96 -10.18
CA LEU A 385 0.69 6.75 -9.54
C LEU A 385 0.85 5.32 -9.01
N TYR A 386 -0.19 4.49 -9.15
CA TYR A 386 -0.23 3.12 -8.65
C TYR A 386 0.36 2.18 -9.70
N GLU A 387 1.52 1.60 -9.40
CA GLU A 387 2.32 0.76 -10.31
C GLU A 387 2.61 -0.64 -9.73
N LYS A 388 1.83 -1.11 -8.76
CA LYS A 388 2.02 -2.47 -8.21
C LYS A 388 1.68 -3.50 -9.29
N GLU A 389 2.61 -4.40 -9.54
CA GLU A 389 2.44 -5.54 -10.46
C GLU A 389 2.19 -6.83 -9.66
N LEU A 390 1.77 -7.87 -10.38
CA LEU A 390 1.68 -9.21 -9.82
C LEU A 390 3.09 -9.75 -9.51
N ASP A 391 3.26 -10.30 -8.32
CA ASP A 391 4.52 -10.88 -7.90
C ASP A 391 4.80 -12.15 -8.73
N SER A 392 5.98 -12.22 -9.35
CA SER A 392 6.39 -13.34 -10.21
C SER A 392 6.39 -14.73 -9.55
N GLN A 393 6.31 -14.78 -8.22
CA GLN A 393 6.27 -16.02 -7.44
C GLN A 393 4.87 -16.64 -7.40
N ASP A 394 3.82 -15.89 -7.68
CA ASP A 394 2.42 -16.33 -7.62
C ASP A 394 1.93 -16.91 -8.98
N VAL A 395 2.72 -17.83 -9.55
CA VAL A 395 2.46 -18.42 -10.88
C VAL A 395 1.08 -19.11 -10.94
N ASP A 396 0.76 -19.91 -9.93
CA ASP A 396 -0.52 -20.64 -9.85
C ASP A 396 -1.73 -19.69 -9.81
N TYR A 397 -1.58 -18.54 -9.14
CA TYR A 397 -2.62 -17.52 -9.13
C TYR A 397 -2.75 -16.91 -10.53
N CYS A 398 -1.64 -16.54 -11.17
CA CYS A 398 -1.66 -15.92 -12.50
C CYS A 398 -2.31 -16.83 -13.55
N GLU A 399 -2.09 -18.14 -13.49
CA GLU A 399 -2.75 -19.11 -14.38
C GLU A 399 -4.26 -19.15 -14.14
N LEU A 400 -4.67 -19.30 -12.88
CA LEU A 400 -6.09 -19.35 -12.51
C LEU A 400 -6.80 -18.02 -12.84
N GLU A 401 -6.16 -16.90 -12.54
CA GLU A 401 -6.66 -15.56 -12.84
C GLU A 401 -6.96 -15.41 -14.32
N LYS A 402 -6.04 -15.80 -15.22
CA LYS A 402 -6.27 -15.75 -16.66
C LYS A 402 -7.50 -16.57 -17.05
N THR A 403 -7.60 -17.80 -16.57
CA THR A 403 -8.75 -18.67 -16.91
C THR A 403 -10.09 -18.11 -16.44
N VAL A 404 -10.14 -17.53 -15.24
CA VAL A 404 -11.39 -17.02 -14.63
C VAL A 404 -11.75 -15.65 -15.18
N ASN A 405 -10.77 -14.76 -15.27
CA ASN A 405 -11.01 -13.37 -15.66
C ASN A 405 -11.08 -13.19 -17.18
N GLU A 406 -10.63 -14.14 -18.01
CA GLU A 406 -10.87 -14.14 -19.46
C GLU A 406 -12.12 -14.95 -19.85
N GLU A 407 -12.77 -15.62 -18.88
CA GLU A 407 -14.01 -16.35 -19.13
C GLU A 407 -15.12 -15.40 -19.60
N GLU A 408 -15.82 -15.82 -20.66
CA GLU A 408 -16.97 -15.11 -21.21
C GLU A 408 -18.12 -15.05 -20.21
N TRP A 409 -19.01 -14.08 -20.41
CA TRP A 409 -20.20 -13.94 -19.58
C TRP A 409 -21.07 -15.19 -19.67
N LEU A 410 -21.41 -15.76 -18.51
CA LEU A 410 -22.41 -16.82 -18.47
C LEU A 410 -23.80 -16.19 -18.57
N THR A 411 -24.52 -16.54 -19.64
CA THR A 411 -25.91 -16.13 -19.90
C THR A 411 -26.85 -17.29 -19.62
N LEU A 412 -28.00 -17.01 -19.02
CA LEU A 412 -29.05 -18.01 -18.77
C LEU A 412 -29.91 -18.34 -19.99
#